data_AF-A0A936GE40-F1
#
_entry.id   AF-A0A936GE40-F1
#
_cell.length_a   1.000
_cell.length_b   1.000
_cell.length_c   1.000
_cell.angle_alpha   90.00
_cell.angle_beta   90.00
_cell.angle_gamma   90.00
#
_symmetry.space_group_name_H-M   'P 1'
#
loop_
_entity.id
_entity.type
_entity.pdbx_description
1 polymer ?
#
loop_
_entity_poly.entity_id
_entity_poly.type
_entity_poly.pdbx_seq_one_letter_code
_entity_poly.pdbx_strand_id
1 'polypeptide(L)'
;MRKNGKYQEAMVEYENLKNIAPADKRWEKGYNSCLLADIWVKNPTRYEVEELKEINSKENDFCPSYSTDDYSSIVFTSCRQSEDEKDKEKEAKKSAVSGMPFTNLFESRFDRKGKWSNPTAIEDTVVNTEFDDGAATFSADKKIMYLTFCKIETGKQLGCRILAVKRKGTEWGRSRTAKNS
;
A
#
# COMPACT_ATOMS: atom_id res chain seq x y z
N MET A 1 -8.66 19.46 12.89
CA MET A 1 -9.05 20.55 11.98
C MET A 1 -8.64 20.27 10.55
N ARG A 2 -7.34 20.38 10.18
CA ARG A 2 -6.88 20.15 8.79
C ARG A 2 -7.32 18.82 8.17
N LYS A 3 -7.22 17.70 8.90
CA LYS A 3 -7.62 16.36 8.43
C LYS A 3 -9.11 16.23 8.07
N ASN A 4 -9.94 17.16 8.55
CA ASN A 4 -11.39 17.13 8.37
C ASN A 4 -11.85 18.21 7.37
N GLY A 5 -10.94 18.74 6.54
CA GLY A 5 -11.26 19.78 5.55
C GLY A 5 -11.45 21.20 6.11
N LYS A 6 -11.34 21.39 7.43
CA LYS A 6 -11.47 22.70 8.10
C LYS A 6 -10.17 23.50 7.97
N TYR A 7 -9.81 23.86 6.73
CA TYR A 7 -8.52 24.48 6.41
C TYR A 7 -8.37 25.89 6.98
N GLN A 8 -9.42 26.73 6.90
CA GLN A 8 -9.38 28.10 7.41
C GLN A 8 -9.22 28.13 8.94
N GLU A 9 -9.99 27.30 9.68
CA GLU A 9 -9.83 27.14 11.13
C GLU A 9 -8.41 26.64 11.48
N ALA A 10 -7.87 25.70 10.70
CA ALA A 10 -6.52 25.18 10.93
C ALA A 10 -5.43 26.25 10.69
N MET A 11 -5.61 27.16 9.73
CA MET A 11 -4.68 28.26 9.47
C MET A 11 -4.56 29.20 10.67
N VAL A 12 -5.68 29.57 11.31
CA VAL A 12 -5.69 30.38 12.53
C VAL A 12 -4.86 29.72 13.63
N GLU A 13 -5.00 28.41 13.82
CA GLU A 13 -4.24 27.70 14.85
C GLU A 13 -2.75 27.57 14.52
N TYR A 14 -2.39 27.48 13.24
CA TYR A 14 -0.99 27.55 12.85
C TYR A 14 -0.40 28.96 13.02
N GLU A 15 -1.18 30.03 12.84
CA GLU A 15 -0.76 31.38 13.19
C GLU A 15 -0.60 31.55 14.71
N ASN A 16 -1.49 30.96 15.52
CA ASN A 16 -1.33 30.90 16.97
C ASN A 16 -0.03 30.17 17.35
N LEU A 17 0.24 29.02 16.74
CA LEU A 17 1.48 28.25 16.97
C LEU A 17 2.73 29.07 16.60
N LYS A 18 2.69 29.83 15.50
CA LYS A 18 3.76 30.74 15.09
C LYS A 18 4.06 31.79 16.17
N ASN A 19 3.02 32.33 16.80
CA ASN A 19 3.16 33.39 17.81
C ASN A 19 3.72 32.85 19.14
N ILE A 20 3.30 31.65 19.56
CA ILE A 20 3.74 31.04 20.83
C ILE A 20 5.07 30.27 20.70
N ALA A 21 5.38 29.74 19.52
CA ALA A 21 6.55 28.90 19.28
C ALA A 21 7.11 29.13 17.86
N PRO A 22 7.68 30.32 17.56
CA PRO A 22 8.11 30.69 16.21
C PRO A 22 9.21 29.79 15.64
N ALA A 23 10.05 29.19 16.50
CA ALA A 23 11.10 28.25 16.12
C ALA A 23 10.56 26.88 15.65
N ASP A 24 9.33 26.52 16.01
CA ASP A 24 8.72 25.26 15.60
C ASP A 24 8.22 25.32 14.16
N LYS A 25 9.02 24.83 13.21
CA LYS A 25 8.69 24.82 11.78
C LYS A 25 7.44 24.03 11.38
N ARG A 26 6.77 23.34 12.31
CA ARG A 26 5.49 22.68 12.03
C ARG A 26 4.37 23.68 11.71
N TRP A 27 4.41 24.90 12.27
CA TRP A 27 3.42 25.93 11.95
C TRP A 27 3.46 26.31 10.48
N GLU A 28 4.66 26.52 9.94
CA GLU A 28 4.88 26.95 8.56
C GLU A 28 4.40 25.89 7.56
N LYS A 29 4.81 24.63 7.77
CA LYS A 29 4.37 23.49 6.96
C LYS A 29 2.86 23.28 7.02
N GLY A 30 2.29 23.40 8.22
CA GLY A 30 0.86 23.25 8.46
C GLY A 30 0.02 24.31 7.75
N TYR A 31 0.41 25.58 7.91
CA TYR A 31 -0.22 26.74 7.31
C TYR A 31 -0.18 26.67 5.78
N ASN A 32 1.02 26.47 5.21
CA ASN A 32 1.20 26.37 3.76
C ASN A 32 0.41 25.20 3.17
N SER A 33 0.32 24.08 3.88
CA SER A 33 -0.51 22.95 3.47
C SER A 33 -2.01 23.29 3.42
N CYS A 34 -2.52 24.09 4.36
CA CYS A 34 -3.92 24.53 4.33
C CYS A 34 -4.18 25.55 3.22
N LEU A 35 -3.24 26.48 3.00
CA LEU A 35 -3.30 27.45 1.90
C LEU A 35 -3.34 26.75 0.54
N LEU A 36 -2.46 25.78 0.32
CA LEU A 36 -2.44 24.99 -0.92
C LEU A 36 -3.74 24.19 -1.11
N ALA A 37 -4.28 23.60 -0.03
CA ALA A 37 -5.54 22.88 -0.11
C ALA A 37 -6.70 23.79 -0.55
N ASP A 38 -6.78 25.02 -0.02
CA ASP A 38 -7.79 26.00 -0.44
C ASP A 38 -7.65 26.38 -1.92
N ILE A 39 -6.40 26.55 -2.40
CA ILE A 39 -6.12 26.80 -3.82
C ILE A 39 -6.56 25.63 -4.69
N TRP A 40 -6.25 24.39 -4.30
CA TRP A 40 -6.60 23.19 -5.08
C TRP A 40 -8.11 22.94 -5.11
N VAL A 41 -8.82 23.19 -4.01
CA VAL A 41 -10.29 23.09 -3.98
C VAL A 41 -10.92 24.11 -4.94
N LYS A 42 -10.38 25.33 -5.02
CA LYS A 42 -10.86 26.37 -5.95
C LYS A 42 -10.45 26.14 -7.41
N ASN A 43 -9.40 25.35 -7.64
CA ASN A 43 -8.83 25.06 -8.97
C ASN A 43 -8.74 23.55 -9.19
N PRO A 44 -9.87 22.85 -9.33
CA PRO A 44 -9.87 21.39 -9.49
C PRO A 44 -9.19 20.98 -10.80
N THR A 45 -8.59 19.80 -10.79
CA THR A 45 -8.04 19.19 -12.01
C THR A 45 -9.18 18.59 -12.85
N ARG A 46 -8.85 18.12 -14.06
CA ARG A 46 -9.79 17.35 -14.90
C ARG A 46 -10.04 15.92 -14.40
N TYR A 47 -9.29 15.48 -13.40
CA TYR A 47 -9.42 14.14 -12.83
C TYR A 47 -10.35 14.17 -11.64
N GLU A 48 -11.27 13.20 -11.61
CA GLU A 48 -12.08 12.88 -10.45
C GLU A 48 -11.42 11.73 -9.69
N VAL A 49 -11.35 11.86 -8.36
CA VAL A 49 -10.78 10.83 -7.48
C VAL A 49 -11.91 10.27 -6.66
N GLU A 50 -12.20 8.99 -6.86
CA GLU A 50 -13.21 8.26 -6.13
C GLU A 50 -12.58 7.21 -5.22
N GLU A 51 -13.25 6.94 -4.11
CA GLU A 51 -12.87 5.84 -3.23
C GLU A 51 -13.28 4.50 -3.85
N LEU A 52 -12.31 3.61 -4.03
CA LEU A 52 -12.57 2.22 -4.44
C LEU A 52 -12.96 1.37 -3.21
N LYS A 53 -14.21 1.50 -2.78
CA LYS A 53 -14.73 0.87 -1.55
C LYS A 53 -14.65 -0.66 -1.57
N GLU A 54 -14.72 -1.27 -2.74
CA GLU A 54 -14.63 -2.73 -2.93
C GLU A 54 -13.23 -3.26 -2.65
N ILE A 55 -12.21 -2.43 -2.85
CA ILE A 55 -10.80 -2.81 -2.69
C ILE A 55 -10.28 -2.38 -1.32
N ASN A 56 -10.57 -1.14 -0.92
CA ASN A 56 -10.07 -0.55 0.31
C ASN A 56 -10.54 -1.33 1.55
N SER A 57 -9.65 -1.48 2.51
CA SER A 57 -9.95 -2.02 3.83
C SER A 57 -9.68 -0.97 4.92
N LYS A 58 -9.97 -1.36 6.17
CA LYS A 58 -9.57 -0.59 7.36
C LYS A 58 -8.10 -0.82 7.75
N GLU A 59 -7.48 -1.82 7.13
CA GLU A 59 -6.10 -2.20 7.36
C GLU A 59 -5.15 -1.36 6.49
N ASN A 60 -3.84 -1.55 6.67
CA ASN A 60 -2.86 -0.86 5.85
C ASN A 60 -2.78 -1.49 4.46
N ASP A 61 -3.45 -0.87 3.49
CA ASP A 61 -3.36 -1.18 2.06
C ASP A 61 -2.39 -0.21 1.37
N PHE A 62 -1.41 -0.72 0.63
CA PHE A 62 -0.39 0.11 0.02
C PHE A 62 0.24 -0.50 -1.24
N CYS A 63 0.97 0.35 -1.97
CA CYS A 63 1.74 0.00 -3.16
C CYS A 63 0.96 -0.79 -4.24
N PRO A 64 -0.21 -0.31 -4.70
CA PRO A 64 -0.91 -0.94 -5.82
C PRO A 64 -0.11 -0.82 -7.13
N SER A 65 -0.13 -1.88 -7.93
CA SER A 65 0.47 -1.94 -9.26
C SER A 65 -0.38 -2.78 -10.22
N TYR A 66 -0.52 -2.34 -11.46
CA TYR A 66 -1.23 -3.09 -12.49
C TYR A 66 -0.43 -4.34 -12.92
N SER A 67 -1.06 -5.51 -12.79
CA SER A 67 -0.49 -6.83 -13.13
C SER A 67 -0.85 -7.30 -14.54
N THR A 68 -1.65 -6.53 -15.27
CA THR A 68 -2.01 -6.75 -16.68
C THR A 68 -1.83 -5.47 -17.52
N ASP A 69 -1.64 -5.62 -18.83
CA ASP A 69 -1.42 -4.50 -19.75
C ASP A 69 -2.69 -3.75 -20.13
N ASP A 70 -3.85 -4.40 -19.99
CA ASP A 70 -5.17 -3.81 -20.17
C ASP A 70 -5.69 -3.08 -18.93
N TYR A 71 -4.85 -2.97 -17.89
CA TYR A 71 -5.17 -2.34 -16.61
C TYR A 71 -6.36 -2.98 -15.88
N SER A 72 -6.74 -4.21 -16.24
CA SER A 72 -7.88 -4.93 -15.65
C SER A 72 -7.54 -5.70 -14.37
N SER A 73 -6.28 -5.71 -13.93
CA SER A 73 -5.90 -6.33 -12.66
C SER A 73 -4.89 -5.48 -11.90
N ILE A 74 -5.14 -5.32 -10.60
CA ILE A 74 -4.22 -4.66 -9.66
C ILE A 74 -3.74 -5.68 -8.64
N VAL A 75 -2.49 -5.56 -8.27
CA VAL A 75 -1.89 -6.24 -7.12
C VAL A 75 -1.42 -5.18 -6.14
N PHE A 76 -1.72 -5.36 -4.86
CA PHE A 76 -1.35 -4.43 -3.80
C PHE A 76 -0.97 -5.20 -2.53
N THR A 77 -0.24 -4.55 -1.64
CA THR A 77 0.19 -5.13 -0.37
C THR A 77 -0.78 -4.72 0.73
N SER A 78 -1.09 -5.65 1.64
CA SER A 78 -2.02 -5.41 2.72
C SER A 78 -1.71 -6.26 3.96
N CYS A 79 -1.98 -5.72 5.16
CA CYS A 79 -1.96 -6.50 6.41
C CYS A 79 -3.33 -7.12 6.77
N ARG A 80 -4.34 -6.98 5.91
CA ARG A 80 -5.61 -7.71 6.05
C ARG A 80 -5.38 -9.22 6.03
N GLN A 81 -6.18 -9.94 6.81
CA GLN A 81 -6.20 -11.41 6.76
C GLN A 81 -6.89 -11.88 5.47
N SER A 82 -6.37 -12.95 4.89
CA SER A 82 -7.06 -13.66 3.80
C SER A 82 -8.38 -14.26 4.32
N GLU A 83 -9.32 -14.61 3.44
CA GLU A 83 -10.61 -15.19 3.84
C GLU A 83 -10.41 -16.43 4.73
N ASP A 84 -9.44 -17.26 4.39
CA ASP A 84 -9.10 -18.51 5.11
C ASP A 84 -8.45 -18.29 6.48
N GLU A 85 -8.00 -17.06 6.75
CA GLU A 85 -7.31 -16.67 7.97
C GLU A 85 -8.15 -15.76 8.88
N LYS A 86 -9.34 -15.34 8.45
CA LYS A 86 -10.20 -14.43 9.22
C LYS A 86 -10.49 -14.92 10.63
N ASP A 87 -10.74 -16.22 10.80
CA ASP A 87 -11.03 -16.82 12.10
C ASP A 87 -9.77 -16.98 12.99
N LYS A 88 -8.58 -16.78 12.42
CA LYS A 88 -7.27 -16.93 13.08
C LYS A 88 -6.59 -15.59 13.35
N GLU A 89 -7.29 -14.47 13.21
CA GLU A 89 -6.73 -13.13 13.37
C GLU A 89 -5.98 -12.94 14.71
N LYS A 90 -6.51 -13.51 15.80
CA LYS A 90 -5.87 -13.47 17.13
C LYS A 90 -4.56 -14.24 17.21
N GLU A 91 -4.36 -15.20 16.32
CA GLU A 91 -3.18 -16.07 16.21
C GLU A 91 -2.20 -15.58 15.15
N ALA A 92 -2.58 -14.56 14.37
CA ALA A 92 -1.74 -13.99 13.31
C ALA A 92 -0.42 -13.48 13.91
N LYS A 93 0.70 -14.00 13.38
CA LYS A 93 2.02 -13.52 13.75
C LYS A 93 2.15 -12.06 13.32
N LYS A 94 2.72 -11.23 14.19
CA LYS A 94 2.86 -9.80 13.97
C LYS A 94 4.29 -9.44 13.63
N SER A 95 4.44 -8.49 12.72
CA SER A 95 5.72 -7.87 12.43
C SER A 95 6.18 -7.04 13.63
N ALA A 96 7.39 -7.28 14.11
CA ALA A 96 7.98 -6.49 15.20
C ALA A 96 8.22 -5.02 14.82
N VAL A 97 8.18 -4.69 13.52
CA VAL A 97 8.37 -3.34 13.00
C VAL A 97 7.06 -2.56 13.00
N SER A 98 5.99 -3.13 12.44
CA SER A 98 4.71 -2.43 12.27
C SER A 98 3.72 -2.67 13.42
N GLY A 99 3.89 -3.75 14.18
CA GLY A 99 2.92 -4.22 15.17
C GLY A 99 1.62 -4.79 14.55
N MET A 100 1.55 -4.88 13.23
CA MET A 100 0.43 -5.43 12.47
C MET A 100 0.70 -6.88 12.08
N PRO A 101 -0.31 -7.66 11.66
CA PRO A 101 -0.07 -8.94 10.99
C PRO A 101 0.90 -8.78 9.82
N PHE A 102 1.66 -9.85 9.53
CA PHE A 102 2.55 -9.86 8.38
C PHE A 102 1.79 -9.57 7.08
N THR A 103 2.40 -8.78 6.20
CA THR A 103 1.75 -8.31 4.98
C THR A 103 1.78 -9.35 3.86
N ASN A 104 0.67 -9.42 3.12
CA ASN A 104 0.49 -10.26 1.94
C ASN A 104 0.11 -9.40 0.73
N LEU A 105 0.36 -9.92 -0.47
CA LEU A 105 -0.11 -9.42 -1.75
C LEU A 105 -1.53 -9.93 -2.05
N PHE A 106 -2.40 -8.99 -2.40
CA PHE A 106 -3.77 -9.23 -2.82
C PHE A 106 -3.97 -8.80 -4.26
N GLU A 107 -4.79 -9.52 -5.00
CA GLU A 107 -5.20 -9.19 -6.37
C GLU A 107 -6.69 -8.80 -6.40
N SER A 108 -7.03 -7.77 -7.18
CA SER A 108 -8.40 -7.45 -7.56
C SER A 108 -8.49 -7.23 -9.07
N ARG A 109 -9.60 -7.63 -9.68
CA ARG A 109 -9.80 -7.59 -11.14
C ARG A 109 -10.99 -6.70 -11.50
N PHE A 110 -10.80 -5.86 -12.50
CA PHE A 110 -11.83 -5.03 -13.09
C PHE A 110 -12.61 -5.82 -14.15
N ASP A 111 -13.90 -5.99 -13.94
CA ASP A 111 -14.78 -6.73 -14.82
C ASP A 111 -15.31 -5.87 -15.98
N ARG A 112 -15.94 -6.53 -16.97
CA ARG A 112 -16.56 -5.85 -18.12
C ARG A 112 -17.78 -5.00 -17.76
N LYS A 113 -18.30 -5.13 -16.54
CA LYS A 113 -19.43 -4.35 -16.02
C LYS A 113 -18.95 -3.09 -15.28
N GLY A 114 -17.65 -2.83 -15.27
CA GLY A 114 -17.06 -1.65 -14.66
C GLY A 114 -16.86 -1.78 -13.15
N LYS A 115 -16.72 -2.99 -12.62
CA LYS A 115 -16.57 -3.24 -11.18
C LYS A 115 -15.29 -4.00 -10.85
N TRP A 116 -14.65 -3.59 -9.76
CA TRP A 116 -13.56 -4.34 -9.16
C TRP A 116 -14.10 -5.54 -8.38
N SER A 117 -13.43 -6.69 -8.49
CA SER A 117 -13.71 -7.85 -7.66
C SER A 117 -13.25 -7.60 -6.23
N ASN A 118 -13.84 -8.31 -5.27
CA ASN A 118 -13.30 -8.35 -3.92
C ASN A 118 -11.83 -8.83 -3.97
N PRO A 119 -10.91 -8.21 -3.23
CA PRO A 119 -9.52 -8.63 -3.23
C PRO A 119 -9.33 -10.03 -2.67
N THR A 120 -8.54 -10.85 -3.36
CA THR A 120 -8.15 -12.19 -2.92
C THR A 120 -6.65 -12.24 -2.72
N ALA A 121 -6.19 -12.92 -1.66
CA ALA A 121 -4.75 -13.16 -1.49
C ALA A 121 -4.23 -13.93 -2.71
N ILE A 122 -3.04 -13.60 -3.18
CA ILE A 122 -2.40 -14.38 -4.23
C ILE A 122 -2.04 -15.75 -3.65
N GLU A 123 -2.72 -16.79 -4.11
CA GLU A 123 -2.42 -18.17 -3.77
C GLU A 123 -1.18 -18.62 -4.54
N ASP A 124 -0.03 -18.56 -3.88
CA ASP A 124 1.22 -19.12 -4.37
C ASP A 124 2.13 -19.45 -3.20
N THR A 125 3.06 -20.39 -3.40
CA THR A 125 4.00 -20.79 -2.35
C THR A 125 5.29 -19.95 -2.34
N VAL A 126 5.47 -19.07 -3.31
CA VAL A 126 6.68 -18.23 -3.49
C VAL A 126 6.43 -16.79 -3.06
N VAL A 127 5.24 -16.25 -3.30
CA VAL A 127 4.75 -15.00 -2.71
C VAL A 127 3.79 -15.30 -1.55
N ASN A 128 3.51 -14.34 -0.68
CA ASN A 128 2.70 -14.52 0.53
C ASN A 128 3.32 -15.54 1.50
N THR A 129 4.58 -15.28 1.85
CA THR A 129 5.34 -16.04 2.83
C THR A 129 4.81 -15.84 4.25
N GLU A 130 5.33 -16.58 5.22
CA GLU A 130 4.99 -16.38 6.64
C GLU A 130 5.54 -15.08 7.28
N PHE A 131 6.20 -14.23 6.50
CA PHE A 131 6.80 -12.95 6.91
C PHE A 131 6.30 -11.81 6.02
N ASP A 132 6.74 -10.58 6.28
CA ASP A 132 6.36 -9.41 5.48
C ASP A 132 6.79 -9.56 4.00
N ASP A 133 5.79 -9.68 3.13
CA ASP A 133 5.91 -9.40 1.70
C ASP A 133 5.46 -7.97 1.44
N GLY A 134 6.37 -7.18 0.88
CA GLY A 134 6.22 -5.75 0.66
C GLY A 134 5.71 -5.41 -0.74
N ALA A 135 6.09 -4.21 -1.20
CA ALA A 135 5.63 -3.65 -2.46
C ALA A 135 5.97 -4.54 -3.67
N ALA A 136 4.99 -4.77 -4.54
CA ALA A 136 5.14 -5.47 -5.81
C ALA A 136 5.09 -4.51 -7.01
N THR A 137 5.87 -4.83 -8.04
CA THR A 137 5.80 -4.21 -9.36
C THR A 137 6.03 -5.26 -10.45
N PHE A 138 5.79 -4.92 -11.70
CA PHE A 138 5.85 -5.87 -12.80
C PHE A 138 6.77 -5.39 -13.92
N SER A 139 7.41 -6.35 -14.62
CA SER A 139 8.10 -6.08 -15.88
C SER A 139 7.15 -5.44 -16.90
N ALA A 140 7.71 -4.76 -17.90
CA ALA A 140 6.93 -4.12 -18.95
C ALA A 140 5.97 -5.08 -19.67
N ASP A 141 6.33 -6.36 -19.80
CA ASP A 141 5.50 -7.41 -20.40
C ASP A 141 4.65 -8.20 -19.39
N LYS A 142 4.62 -7.77 -18.12
CA LYS A 142 3.86 -8.36 -17.01
C LYS A 142 4.17 -9.83 -16.70
N LYS A 143 5.26 -10.38 -17.25
CA LYS A 143 5.65 -11.78 -17.01
C LYS A 143 6.50 -11.98 -15.77
N ILE A 144 7.09 -10.91 -15.23
CA ILE A 144 7.91 -10.97 -14.01
C ILE A 144 7.33 -10.01 -13.00
N MET A 145 6.99 -10.50 -11.81
CA MET A 145 6.73 -9.71 -10.62
C MET A 145 8.04 -9.52 -9.86
N TYR A 146 8.34 -8.28 -9.47
CA TYR A 146 9.39 -7.95 -8.51
C TYR A 146 8.74 -7.53 -7.21
N LEU A 147 9.12 -8.15 -6.10
CA LEU A 147 8.60 -7.81 -4.78
C LEU A 147 9.71 -7.74 -3.75
N THR A 148 9.48 -6.93 -2.71
CA THR A 148 10.33 -6.93 -1.52
C THR A 148 9.84 -8.02 -0.57
N PHE A 149 10.74 -8.82 0.00
CA PHE A 149 10.42 -9.85 0.98
C PHE A 149 11.42 -9.78 2.15
N CYS A 150 10.92 -9.82 3.38
CA CYS A 150 11.71 -9.62 4.58
C CYS A 150 11.71 -10.88 5.47
N LYS A 151 12.56 -11.87 5.12
CA LYS A 151 12.70 -13.09 5.93
C LYS A 151 13.17 -12.74 7.35
N ILE A 152 12.49 -13.31 8.34
CA ILE A 152 12.94 -13.26 9.73
C ILE A 152 13.53 -14.61 10.12
N GLU A 153 14.71 -14.59 10.75
CA GLU A 153 15.34 -15.78 11.31
C GLU A 153 16.01 -15.41 12.62
N THR A 154 15.67 -16.13 13.69
CA THR A 154 16.13 -15.83 15.05
C THR A 154 17.66 -15.79 15.11
N GLY A 155 18.21 -14.70 15.63
CA GLY A 155 19.65 -14.49 15.73
C GLY A 155 20.35 -14.06 14.44
N LYS A 156 19.61 -13.76 13.35
CA LYS A 156 20.18 -13.27 12.09
C LYS A 156 19.52 -11.98 11.62
N GLN A 157 20.34 -11.03 11.16
CA GLN A 157 19.87 -9.81 10.50
C GLN A 157 19.93 -10.01 8.97
N LEU A 158 18.82 -10.47 8.38
CA LEU A 158 18.78 -10.82 6.95
C LEU A 158 18.42 -9.64 6.04
N GLY A 159 17.77 -8.61 6.59
CA GLY A 159 17.21 -7.49 5.84
C GLY A 159 16.11 -7.91 4.86
N CYS A 160 15.60 -6.94 4.10
CA CYS A 160 14.67 -7.21 3.02
C CYS A 160 15.43 -7.45 1.71
N ARG A 161 14.89 -8.33 0.86
CA ARG A 161 15.47 -8.72 -0.43
C ARG A 161 14.46 -8.51 -1.55
N ILE A 162 14.95 -8.35 -2.77
CA ILE A 162 14.10 -8.33 -3.95
C ILE A 162 13.98 -9.75 -4.51
N LEU A 163 12.75 -10.23 -4.63
CA LEU A 163 12.41 -11.46 -5.33
C LEU A 163 11.92 -11.13 -6.72
N ALA A 164 12.29 -11.97 -7.69
CA ALA A 164 11.69 -12.00 -9.01
C ALA A 164 10.88 -13.29 -9.15
N VAL A 165 9.63 -13.16 -9.57
CA VAL A 165 8.67 -14.27 -9.68
C VAL A 165 8.09 -14.23 -11.08
N LYS A 166 8.26 -15.33 -11.83
CA LYS A 166 7.81 -15.43 -13.21
C LYS A 166 6.40 -16.00 -13.26
N ARG A 167 5.51 -15.34 -13.99
CA ARG A 167 4.17 -15.84 -14.24
C ARG A 167 4.21 -17.14 -15.05
N LYS A 168 3.49 -18.17 -14.61
CA LYS A 168 3.29 -19.45 -15.30
C LYS A 168 1.79 -19.67 -15.50
N GLY A 169 1.30 -19.32 -16.70
CA GLY A 169 -0.14 -19.35 -16.98
C GLY A 169 -0.88 -18.31 -16.14
N THR A 170 -1.86 -18.75 -15.36
CA THR A 170 -2.62 -17.90 -14.42
C THR A 170 -1.95 -17.72 -13.07
N GLU A 171 -0.96 -18.56 -12.73
CA GLU A 171 -0.29 -18.59 -11.43
C GLU A 171 1.05 -17.86 -11.47
N TRP A 172 1.53 -17.44 -10.30
CA TRP A 172 2.88 -16.90 -10.12
C TRP A 172 3.81 -18.06 -9.76
N GLY A 173 4.99 -18.15 -10.39
CA GLY A 173 5.93 -19.24 -10.17
C GLY A 173 7.36 -18.73 -9.95
N ARG A 174 8.17 -19.49 -9.23
CA ARG A 174 9.55 -19.09 -8.87
C ARG A 174 10.41 -18.74 -10.09
N SER A 175 11.11 -17.60 -10.07
CA SER A 175 12.21 -17.32 -11.00
C SER A 175 13.31 -16.42 -10.40
N ARG A 176 14.30 -17.07 -9.77
CA ARG A 176 15.60 -16.53 -9.32
C ARG A 176 15.56 -15.28 -8.44
N THR A 177 16.24 -15.32 -7.29
CA THR A 177 16.62 -14.11 -6.55
C THR A 177 17.36 -13.17 -7.50
N ALA A 178 16.94 -11.91 -7.58
CA ALA A 178 17.72 -10.88 -8.25
C ALA A 178 19.04 -10.80 -7.48
N LYS A 179 20.15 -11.20 -8.12
CA LYS A 179 21.46 -11.04 -7.51
C LYS A 179 21.74 -9.54 -7.45
N ASN A 180 22.08 -9.06 -6.26
CA ASN A 180 22.67 -7.73 -6.10
C ASN A 180 23.91 -7.67 -7.02
N SER A 181 23.92 -6.70 -7.93
CA SER A 181 25.10 -6.28 -8.68
C SER A 181 26.15 -5.69 -7.77
#